data_AF-A0A957D9X7-F1
#
_entry.id   AF-A0A957D9X7-F1
#
_cell.length_a   1.000
_cell.length_b   1.000
_cell.length_c   1.000
_cell.angle_alpha   90.00
_cell.angle_beta   90.00
_cell.angle_gamma   90.00
#
_symmetry.space_group_name_H-M   'P 1'
#
loop_
_entity.id
_entity.type
_entity.pdbx_description
1 polymer ?
#
loop_
_entity_poly.entity_id
_entity_poly.type
_entity_poly.pdbx_seq_one_letter_code
_entity_poly.pdbx_strand_id
1 'polypeptide(L)'
;MDNLAKRARRVAESLLENESLTADLNDTAAQGLLDWGLQMAQRVVDSTTELDDEAAEEVMYPRLKATRRMMRSVNRLVANARYMPPEDSAAMLDGIIEKAAATYGAAFSPPAPEDRAAFVQLLAEMADEPHQLIAYLQHLLEASWQSAPDEEE
;
A
#
# COMPACT_ATOMS: atom_id res chain seq x y z
N MET A 1 7.61 -16.76 -23.32
CA MET A 1 7.10 -16.32 -22.00
C MET A 1 7.32 -14.83 -21.95
N ASP A 2 6.22 -14.08 -21.90
CA ASP A 2 6.19 -12.62 -21.95
C ASP A 2 7.11 -12.01 -20.88
N ASN A 3 7.86 -10.96 -21.24
CA ASN A 3 8.81 -10.30 -20.34
C ASN A 3 8.08 -9.70 -19.14
N LEU A 4 6.89 -9.12 -19.39
CA LEU A 4 6.01 -8.59 -18.36
C LEU A 4 5.60 -9.67 -17.34
N ALA A 5 5.24 -10.86 -17.81
CA ALA A 5 4.88 -11.98 -16.94
C ALA A 5 6.04 -12.45 -16.06
N LYS A 6 7.29 -12.41 -16.57
CA LYS A 6 8.48 -12.72 -15.76
C LYS A 6 8.73 -11.66 -14.69
N ARG A 7 8.55 -10.38 -15.03
CA ARG A 7 8.66 -9.26 -14.08
C ARG A 7 7.62 -9.39 -12.96
N ALA A 8 6.35 -9.59 -13.32
CA ALA A 8 5.25 -9.81 -12.37
C ALA A 8 5.55 -10.95 -11.40
N ARG A 9 5.97 -12.11 -11.93
CA ARG A 9 6.32 -13.27 -11.11
C ARG A 9 7.44 -12.97 -10.11
N ARG A 10 8.55 -12.38 -10.56
CA ARG A 10 9.71 -12.05 -9.71
C ARG A 10 9.34 -11.09 -8.58
N VAL A 11 8.50 -10.10 -8.87
CA VAL A 11 8.05 -9.14 -7.86
C VAL A 11 7.12 -9.82 -6.84
N ALA A 12 6.19 -10.66 -7.30
CA ALA A 12 5.30 -11.41 -6.43
C ALA A 12 6.09 -12.35 -5.50
N GLU A 13 7.04 -13.13 -6.04
CA GLU A 13 7.93 -13.99 -5.26
C GLU A 13 8.69 -13.18 -4.20
N SER A 14 9.27 -12.03 -4.57
CA SER A 14 9.98 -11.16 -3.61
C SER A 14 9.10 -10.59 -2.48
N LEU A 15 7.80 -10.41 -2.70
CA LEU A 15 6.88 -9.97 -1.65
C LEU A 15 6.49 -11.13 -0.74
N LEU A 16 6.17 -12.29 -1.33
CA LEU A 16 5.73 -13.49 -0.60
C LEU A 16 6.85 -14.09 0.26
N GLU A 17 8.11 -13.99 -0.18
CA GLU A 17 9.27 -14.44 0.59
C GLU A 17 9.63 -13.50 1.76
N ASN A 18 8.97 -12.34 1.88
CA ASN A 18 9.29 -11.34 2.89
C ASN A 18 8.28 -11.37 4.05
N GLU A 19 8.45 -12.33 4.96
CA GLU A 19 7.58 -12.53 6.13
C GLU A 19 7.47 -11.27 7.03
N SER A 20 8.50 -10.41 7.03
CA SER A 20 8.47 -9.16 7.83
C SER A 20 7.38 -8.17 7.40
N LEU A 21 6.79 -8.36 6.20
CA LEU A 21 5.70 -7.51 5.72
C LEU A 21 4.38 -7.74 6.50
N THR A 22 4.21 -8.91 7.12
CA THR A 22 2.96 -9.31 7.79
C THR A 22 3.15 -10.01 9.13
N ALA A 23 4.38 -10.09 9.65
CA ALA A 23 4.76 -10.90 10.81
C ALA A 23 3.92 -10.68 12.09
N ASP A 24 3.33 -9.49 12.28
CA ASP A 24 2.58 -9.13 13.49
C ASP A 24 1.05 -9.21 13.29
N LEU A 25 0.60 -9.69 12.13
CA LEU A 25 -0.81 -9.82 11.78
C LEU A 25 -1.28 -11.27 11.92
N ASN A 26 -2.57 -11.46 12.20
CA ASN A 26 -3.20 -12.76 12.02
C ASN A 26 -3.31 -13.11 10.52
N ASP A 27 -3.51 -14.39 10.21
CA ASP A 27 -3.51 -14.90 8.83
C ASP A 27 -4.46 -14.13 7.90
N THR A 28 -5.65 -13.77 8.37
CA THR A 28 -6.64 -13.04 7.56
C THR A 28 -6.17 -11.63 7.22
N ALA A 29 -5.64 -10.90 8.21
CA ALA A 29 -5.09 -9.56 8.00
C ALA A 29 -3.79 -9.59 7.17
N ALA A 30 -2.92 -10.57 7.42
CA ALA A 30 -1.72 -10.81 6.65
C ALA A 30 -2.04 -11.05 5.17
N GLN A 31 -3.02 -11.92 4.87
CA GLN A 31 -3.45 -12.19 3.51
C GLN A 31 -4.01 -10.93 2.84
N GLY A 32 -4.88 -10.17 3.52
CA GLY A 32 -5.41 -8.91 2.98
C GLY A 32 -4.32 -7.89 2.63
N LEU A 33 -3.30 -7.76 3.49
CA LEU A 33 -2.17 -6.87 3.22
C LEU A 33 -1.29 -7.37 2.07
N LEU A 34 -1.07 -8.68 1.96
CA LEU A 34 -0.33 -9.28 0.85
C LEU A 34 -1.05 -9.10 -0.48
N ASP A 35 -2.36 -9.35 -0.51
CA ASP A 35 -3.18 -9.19 -1.71
C ASP A 35 -3.16 -7.75 -2.20
N TRP A 36 -3.27 -6.79 -1.28
CA TRP A 36 -3.11 -5.36 -1.61
C TRP A 36 -1.69 -5.04 -2.11
N GLY A 37 -0.66 -5.57 -1.45
CA GLY A 37 0.74 -5.50 -1.86
C GLY A 37 0.97 -5.96 -3.31
N LEU A 38 0.41 -7.12 -3.65
CA LEU A 38 0.49 -7.74 -4.97
C LEU A 38 -0.24 -6.92 -6.03
N GLN A 39 -1.42 -6.37 -5.71
CA GLN A 39 -2.14 -5.48 -6.61
C GLN A 39 -1.33 -4.23 -6.96
N MET A 40 -0.71 -3.59 -5.98
CA MET A 40 0.17 -2.44 -6.21
C MET A 40 1.40 -2.80 -7.03
N ALA A 41 2.03 -3.93 -6.71
CA ALA A 41 3.18 -4.45 -7.46
C ALA A 41 2.83 -4.73 -8.92
N GLN A 42 1.65 -5.31 -9.19
CA GLN A 42 1.17 -5.56 -10.54
C GLN A 42 1.01 -4.24 -11.32
N ARG A 43 0.39 -3.22 -10.71
CA ARG A 43 0.26 -1.89 -11.33
C ARG A 43 1.62 -1.27 -11.69
N VAL A 44 2.63 -1.45 -10.83
CA VAL A 44 4.00 -0.99 -11.10
C VAL A 44 4.59 -1.74 -12.29
N VAL A 45 4.40 -3.05 -12.37
CA VAL A 45 4.87 -3.87 -13.50
C VAL A 45 4.17 -3.45 -14.80
N ASP A 46 2.85 -3.30 -14.79
CA ASP A 46 2.05 -2.93 -15.96
C ASP A 46 2.48 -1.58 -16.54
N SER A 47 2.91 -0.64 -15.70
CA SER A 47 3.45 0.66 -16.13
C SER A 47 4.78 0.58 -16.89
N THR A 48 5.39 -0.61 -17.01
CA THR A 48 6.65 -0.84 -17.73
C THR A 48 6.50 -1.66 -19.02
N THR A 49 5.27 -1.84 -19.50
CA THR A 49 4.95 -2.70 -20.66
C THR A 49 5.78 -2.34 -21.91
N GLU A 50 6.04 -1.05 -22.14
CA GLU A 50 6.77 -0.56 -23.31
C GLU A 50 8.28 -0.39 -23.07
N LEU A 51 8.78 -0.72 -21.88
CA LEU A 51 10.17 -0.54 -21.49
C LEU A 51 10.96 -1.84 -21.66
N ASP A 52 12.21 -1.70 -22.10
CA ASP A 52 13.20 -2.77 -22.01
C ASP A 52 13.51 -3.13 -20.54
N ASP A 53 14.30 -4.17 -20.32
CA ASP A 53 14.55 -4.69 -18.97
C ASP A 53 15.32 -3.73 -18.07
N GLU A 54 16.24 -2.95 -18.62
CA GLU A 54 17.06 -2.01 -17.86
C GLU A 54 16.22 -0.81 -17.43
N ALA A 55 15.53 -0.18 -18.38
CA ALA A 55 14.64 0.94 -18.12
C ALA A 55 13.47 0.55 -17.21
N ALA A 56 12.91 -0.66 -17.37
CA ALA A 56 11.86 -1.16 -16.50
C ALA A 56 12.34 -1.31 -15.06
N GLU A 57 13.52 -1.88 -14.83
CA GLU A 57 14.06 -2.06 -13.49
C GLU A 57 14.32 -0.71 -12.80
N GLU A 58 14.85 0.28 -13.54
CA GLU A 58 15.07 1.65 -13.02
C GLU A 58 13.76 2.31 -12.56
N VAL A 59 12.67 2.13 -13.31
CA VAL A 59 11.34 2.67 -12.97
C VAL A 59 10.69 1.88 -11.83
N MET A 60 10.77 0.54 -11.86
CA MET A 60 10.10 -0.34 -10.90
C MET A 60 10.74 -0.27 -9.52
N TYR A 61 12.07 -0.30 -9.44
CA TYR A 61 12.80 -0.42 -8.17
C TYR A 61 12.37 0.59 -7.09
N PRO A 62 12.32 1.92 -7.35
CA PRO A 62 11.90 2.89 -6.34
C PRO A 62 10.44 2.68 -5.89
N ARG A 63 9.52 2.35 -6.81
CA ARG A 63 8.09 2.15 -6.50
C ARG A 63 7.84 0.87 -5.72
N LEU A 64 8.52 -0.23 -6.06
CA LEU A 64 8.46 -1.49 -5.31
C LEU A 64 9.10 -1.37 -3.91
N LYS A 65 10.14 -0.54 -3.79
CA LYS A 65 10.72 -0.20 -2.48
C LYS A 65 9.75 0.61 -1.63
N ALA A 66 9.06 1.60 -2.21
CA ALA A 66 8.00 2.36 -1.54
C ALA A 66 6.85 1.45 -1.09
N THR A 67 6.40 0.54 -1.97
CA THR A 67 5.35 -0.46 -1.69
C THR A 67 5.69 -1.29 -0.44
N ARG A 68 6.89 -1.90 -0.40
CA ARG A 68 7.33 -2.69 0.76
C ARG A 68 7.42 -1.86 2.04
N ARG A 69 7.88 -0.60 1.94
CA ARG A 69 7.93 0.31 3.10
C ARG A 69 6.54 0.66 3.60
N MET A 70 5.60 0.89 2.69
CA MET A 70 4.21 1.17 3.01
C MET A 70 3.58 -0.03 3.72
N MET A 71 3.73 -1.25 3.18
CA MET A 71 3.21 -2.47 3.80
C MET A 71 3.73 -2.65 5.24
N ARG A 72 5.03 -2.43 5.49
CA ARG A 72 5.56 -2.49 6.86
C ARG A 72 4.96 -1.44 7.79
N SER A 73 4.75 -0.23 7.30
CA SER A 73 4.10 0.83 8.06
C SER A 73 2.64 0.49 8.36
N VAL A 74 1.92 -0.10 7.41
CA VAL A 74 0.54 -0.58 7.61
C VAL A 74 0.50 -1.71 8.64
N ASN A 75 1.34 -2.74 8.49
CA ASN A 75 1.48 -3.82 9.46
C ASN A 75 1.69 -3.24 10.87
N ARG A 76 2.69 -2.35 11.02
CA ARG A 76 2.99 -1.73 12.32
C ARG A 76 1.82 -0.92 12.88
N LEU A 77 1.13 -0.13 12.05
CA LEU A 77 -0.01 0.67 12.50
C LEU A 77 -1.13 -0.23 13.01
N VAL A 78 -1.52 -1.21 12.20
CA VAL A 78 -2.65 -2.09 12.48
C VAL A 78 -2.35 -3.03 13.65
N ALA A 79 -1.16 -3.62 13.71
CA ALA A 79 -0.76 -4.50 14.80
C ALA A 79 -0.69 -3.78 16.16
N ASN A 80 -0.48 -2.47 16.16
CA ASN A 80 -0.37 -1.66 17.38
C ASN A 80 -1.61 -0.79 17.65
N ALA A 81 -2.67 -0.90 16.84
CA ALA A 81 -3.84 -0.01 16.88
C ALA A 81 -4.47 0.09 18.28
N ARG A 82 -4.49 -1.00 19.05
CA ARG A 82 -5.04 -1.04 20.42
C ARG A 82 -4.26 -0.17 21.41
N TYR A 83 -2.95 -0.04 21.22
CA TYR A 83 -2.04 0.53 22.22
C TYR A 83 -1.48 1.90 21.79
N MET A 84 -1.71 2.29 20.55
CA MET A 84 -1.18 3.51 19.99
C MET A 84 -2.10 4.70 20.32
N PRO A 85 -1.56 5.78 20.90
CA PRO A 85 -2.32 7.02 21.04
C PRO A 85 -2.84 7.55 19.70
N PRO A 86 -3.97 8.28 19.66
CA PRO A 86 -4.49 8.85 18.42
C PRO A 86 -3.50 9.74 17.68
N GLU A 87 -2.70 10.54 18.39
CA GLU A 87 -1.68 11.40 17.82
C GLU A 87 -0.55 10.62 17.11
N ASP A 88 -0.10 9.52 17.71
CA ASP A 88 0.92 8.65 17.13
C ASP A 88 0.36 7.89 15.93
N SER A 89 -0.90 7.47 16.01
CA SER A 89 -1.63 6.82 14.92
C SER A 89 -1.79 7.74 13.72
N ALA A 90 -2.15 9.01 13.96
CA ALA A 90 -2.24 10.03 12.92
C ALA A 90 -0.88 10.28 12.24
N ALA A 91 0.18 10.43 13.02
CA ALA A 91 1.53 10.61 12.47
C ALA A 91 1.99 9.40 11.64
N MET A 92 1.66 8.18 12.07
CA MET A 92 1.97 6.97 11.31
C MET A 92 1.14 6.88 10.03
N LEU A 93 -0.14 7.26 10.06
CA LEU A 93 -1.00 7.34 8.88
C LEU A 93 -0.45 8.34 7.85
N ASP A 94 -0.02 9.53 8.27
CA ASP A 94 0.60 10.50 7.37
C ASP A 94 1.88 9.93 6.73
N GLY A 95 2.67 9.19 7.50
CA GLY A 95 3.82 8.46 6.97
C GLY A 95 3.46 7.35 5.98
N ILE A 96 2.29 6.71 6.11
CA ILE A 96 1.78 5.74 5.13
C ILE A 96 1.35 6.47 3.86
N ILE A 97 0.61 7.57 3.98
CA ILE A 97 0.15 8.39 2.85
C ILE A 97 1.31 8.91 2.02
N GLU A 98 2.40 9.37 2.64
CA GLU A 98 3.62 9.78 1.95
C GLU A 98 4.23 8.64 1.11
N LYS A 99 4.26 7.41 1.66
CA LYS A 99 4.76 6.23 0.95
C LYS A 99 3.80 5.78 -0.14
N ALA A 100 2.49 5.93 0.08
CA ALA A 100 1.46 5.67 -0.91
C ALA A 100 1.63 6.60 -2.11
N ALA A 101 1.88 7.89 -1.90
CA ALA A 101 2.17 8.84 -2.98
C ALA A 101 3.36 8.41 -3.83
N ALA A 102 4.44 7.90 -3.22
CA ALA A 102 5.59 7.37 -3.95
C ALA A 102 5.30 6.08 -4.73
N THR A 103 4.33 5.27 -4.28
CA THR A 103 3.91 4.03 -4.96
C THR A 103 2.95 4.33 -6.12
N TYR A 104 1.87 5.08 -5.85
CA TYR A 104 0.83 5.40 -6.82
C TYR A 104 1.27 6.45 -7.86
N GLY A 105 2.22 7.31 -7.51
CA GLY A 105 2.78 8.32 -8.42
C GLY A 105 1.92 9.58 -8.51
N ALA A 106 2.08 10.32 -9.60
CA ALA A 106 1.52 11.67 -9.76
C ALA A 106 -0.01 11.75 -9.68
N ALA A 107 -0.71 10.66 -10.02
CA ALA A 107 -2.18 10.61 -9.96
C ALA A 107 -2.74 10.47 -8.53
N PHE A 108 -1.88 10.29 -7.51
CA PHE A 108 -2.33 10.16 -6.13
C PHE A 108 -2.53 11.51 -5.47
N SER A 109 -3.75 11.78 -5.04
CA SER A 109 -4.06 12.92 -4.16
C SER A 109 -4.28 12.41 -2.74
N PRO A 110 -3.52 12.89 -1.73
CA PRO A 110 -3.70 12.48 -0.34
C PRO A 110 -5.17 12.63 0.13
N PRO A 111 -5.70 11.68 0.94
CA PRO A 111 -7.07 11.79 1.47
C PRO A 111 -7.31 13.08 2.24
N ALA A 112 -8.56 13.56 2.31
CA ALA A 112 -8.87 14.78 3.03
C ALA A 112 -8.56 14.63 4.53
N PRO A 113 -8.21 15.72 5.25
CA PRO A 113 -7.92 15.65 6.68
C PRO A 113 -9.06 15.04 7.51
N GLU A 114 -10.30 15.24 7.08
CA GLU A 114 -11.51 14.71 7.71
C GLU A 114 -11.56 13.17 7.62
N ASP A 115 -11.28 12.60 6.44
CA ASP A 115 -11.24 11.15 6.24
C ASP A 115 -10.09 10.51 7.02
N ARG A 116 -8.93 11.19 7.11
CA ARG A 116 -7.80 10.74 7.92
C ARG A 116 -8.16 10.70 9.41
N ALA A 117 -8.79 11.76 9.91
CA ALA A 117 -9.23 11.83 11.30
C ALA A 117 -10.28 10.76 11.61
N ALA A 118 -11.21 10.50 10.69
CA ALA A 118 -12.19 9.42 10.82
C ALA A 118 -11.52 8.05 10.89
N PHE A 119 -10.53 7.78 10.04
CA PHE A 119 -9.76 6.52 10.11
C PHE A 119 -9.01 6.37 11.43
N VAL A 120 -8.40 7.44 11.97
CA VAL A 120 -7.70 7.39 13.26
C VAL A 120 -8.65 7.04 14.42
N GLN A 121 -9.89 7.55 14.39
CA GLN A 121 -10.91 7.16 15.37
C GLN A 121 -11.27 5.67 15.23
N LEU A 122 -11.44 5.21 13.99
CA LEU A 122 -11.77 3.82 13.67
C LEU A 122 -10.70 2.82 14.15
N LEU A 123 -9.41 3.20 14.12
CA LEU A 123 -8.30 2.34 14.58
C LEU A 123 -8.51 1.85 16.03
N ALA A 124 -8.96 2.73 16.92
CA ALA A 124 -9.19 2.38 18.32
C ALA A 124 -10.45 1.51 18.49
N GLU A 125 -11.50 1.79 17.72
CA GLU A 125 -12.78 1.08 17.78
C GLU A 125 -12.67 -0.35 17.22
N MET A 126 -11.90 -0.53 16.16
CA MET A 126 -11.77 -1.80 15.42
C MET A 126 -10.40 -2.47 15.63
N ALA A 127 -9.73 -2.18 16.74
CA ALA A 127 -8.38 -2.68 17.00
C ALA A 127 -8.30 -4.22 17.02
N ASP A 128 -9.41 -4.92 17.32
CA ASP A 128 -9.51 -6.39 17.30
C ASP A 128 -9.82 -6.96 15.90
N GLU A 129 -10.06 -6.10 14.90
CA GLU A 129 -10.45 -6.47 13.54
C GLU A 129 -9.44 -5.96 12.49
N PRO A 130 -8.16 -6.39 12.57
CA PRO A 130 -7.08 -5.84 11.75
C PRO A 130 -7.30 -5.98 10.24
N HIS A 131 -8.02 -7.03 9.81
CA HIS A 131 -8.36 -7.23 8.40
C HIS A 131 -9.31 -6.13 7.88
N GLN A 132 -10.25 -5.66 8.70
CA GLN A 132 -11.17 -4.59 8.31
C GLN A 132 -10.46 -3.24 8.29
N LEU A 133 -9.53 -3.01 9.23
CA LEU A 133 -8.68 -1.81 9.22
C LEU A 133 -7.82 -1.73 7.95
N ILE A 134 -7.25 -2.85 7.51
CA ILE A 134 -6.48 -2.91 6.25
C ILE A 134 -7.39 -2.64 5.05
N ALA A 135 -8.57 -3.25 4.99
CA ALA A 135 -9.53 -3.03 3.91
C ALA A 135 -10.00 -1.56 3.85
N TYR A 136 -10.29 -0.95 5.00
CA TYR A 136 -10.66 0.47 5.09
C TYR A 136 -9.53 1.38 4.62
N LEU A 137 -8.30 1.13 5.07
CA LEU A 137 -7.14 1.91 4.65
C LEU A 137 -6.85 1.77 3.16
N GLN A 138 -6.97 0.56 2.62
CA GLN A 138 -6.87 0.33 1.19
C GLN A 138 -7.91 1.17 0.44
N HIS A 139 -9.18 1.10 0.83
CA HIS A 139 -10.25 1.86 0.18
C HIS A 139 -10.02 3.37 0.25
N LEU A 140 -9.62 3.87 1.43
CA LEU A 140 -9.28 5.29 1.65
C LEU A 140 -8.19 5.78 0.67
N LEU A 141 -7.12 5.00 0.49
CA LEU A 141 -6.02 5.37 -0.39
C LEU A 141 -6.35 5.17 -1.88
N GLU A 142 -7.16 4.17 -2.22
CA GLU A 142 -7.56 3.92 -3.62
C GLU A 142 -8.58 4.94 -4.13
N ALA A 143 -9.53 5.39 -3.30
CA ALA A 143 -10.43 6.48 -3.64
C ALA A 143 -9.67 7.77 -3.99
N SER A 144 -8.59 8.01 -3.27
CA SER A 144 -7.63 9.10 -3.46
C SER A 144 -6.81 9.02 -4.76
N TRP A 145 -6.73 7.85 -5.38
CA TRP A 145 -6.04 7.61 -6.64
C TRP A 145 -7.00 7.62 -7.84
N GLN A 146 -8.21 7.07 -7.68
CA GLN A 146 -9.23 7.02 -8.73
C GLN A 146 -9.95 8.36 -8.97
N SER A 147 -9.74 9.33 -8.08
CA SER A 147 -10.35 10.68 -8.20
C SER A 147 -9.52 11.67 -9.04
N ALA A 148 -8.44 11.23 -9.70
CA ALA A 148 -7.77 12.07 -10.70
C ALA A 148 -8.70 12.16 -11.94
N PRO A 149 -9.12 13.36 -12.36
CA PRO A 149 -10.00 13.48 -13.52
C PRO A 149 -9.28 12.95 -14.75
N ASP A 150 -9.99 12.15 -15.55
CA ASP A 150 -9.67 12.06 -16.97
C ASP A 150 -9.59 13.51 -17.47
N GLU A 151 -8.38 13.98 -17.79
CA GLU A 151 -8.22 15.21 -18.56
C GLU A 151 -8.87 14.92 -19.92
N GLU A 152 -10.16 15.24 -20.04
CA GLU A 152 -10.87 15.31 -21.31
C GLU A 152 -10.14 16.34 -22.19
N GLU A 153 -9.55 15.81 -23.26
CA GLU A 153 -8.85 16.53 -24.34
C GLU A 153 -9.81 17.36 -25.20
#